data_AF-A0A0B6YQX9-F1
#
_entry.id   AF-A0A0B6YQX9-F1
#
_cell.length_a   1.000
_cell.length_b   1.000
_cell.length_c   1.000
_cell.angle_alpha   90.00
_cell.angle_beta   90.00
_cell.angle_gamma   90.00
#
_symmetry.space_group_name_H-M   'P 1'
#
loop_
_entity.id
_entity.type
_entity.pdbx_description
1 polymer ?
#
loop_
_entity_poly.entity_id
_entity_poly.type
_entity_poly.pdbx_seq_one_letter_code
_entity_poly.pdbx_strand_id
1 'polypeptide(L)' 'ESFLEDIDSLLNTGEVPNLFASDEKADIMEAVRPVAQAGDRNADFSPLALFAFFVNRCKENLHIIIAFSPI' A
#
# COMPACT_ATOMS: atom_id res chain seq x y z
N GLU A 1 -18.64 11.17 -5.12
CA GLU A 1 -18.57 10.24 -3.98
C GLU A 1 -17.26 9.47 -3.92
N SER A 2 -16.66 9.10 -5.06
CA SER A 2 -15.40 8.33 -5.12
C SER A 2 -14.28 8.80 -4.19
N PHE A 3 -14.09 10.12 -4.01
CA PHE A 3 -13.04 10.63 -3.11
C PHE A 3 -13.18 10.15 -1.65
N LEU A 4 -14.40 10.10 -1.12
CA LEU A 4 -14.63 9.62 0.25
C LEU A 4 -14.47 8.09 0.34
N GLU A 5 -14.82 7.37 -0.73
CA GLU A 5 -14.61 5.91 -0.82
C GLU A 5 -13.12 5.56 -0.90
N ASP A 6 -12.33 6.35 -1.60
CA ASP A 6 -10.87 6.19 -1.66
C ASP A 6 -10.24 6.43 -0.28
N ILE A 7 -10.70 7.44 0.45
CA ILE A 7 -10.28 7.69 1.84
C ILE A 7 -10.67 6.52 2.74
N ASP A 8 -11.90 6.03 2.65
CA ASP A 8 -12.35 4.87 3.44
C ASP A 8 -11.51 3.63 3.15
N SER A 9 -11.16 3.40 1.89
CA SER A 9 -10.27 2.32 1.49
C SER A 9 -8.88 2.47 2.12
N LEU A 10 -8.29 3.67 2.05
CA LEU A 10 -6.99 3.95 2.69
C LEU A 10 -7.02 3.76 4.20
N LEU A 11 -8.12 4.11 4.88
CA LEU A 11 -8.25 3.94 6.32
C LEU A 11 -8.42 2.47 6.73
N ASN A 12 -9.15 1.68 5.94
CA ASN A 12 -9.43 0.28 6.26
C ASN A 12 -8.32 -0.67 5.83
N THR A 13 -7.89 -0.61 4.57
CA THR A 13 -6.94 -1.56 3.99
C THR A 13 -5.53 -0.97 3.89
N GLY A 14 -5.42 0.36 3.80
CA GLY A 14 -4.16 1.03 3.47
C GLY A 14 -3.88 1.09 1.96
N GLU A 15 -4.85 0.72 1.13
CA GLU A 15 -4.76 0.83 -0.33
C GLU A 15 -6.04 1.42 -0.92
N VAL A 16 -5.91 1.97 -2.13
CA VAL A 16 -7.05 2.27 -2.99
C VAL A 16 -7.19 1.15 -4.02
N PRO A 17 -8.36 0.51 -4.15
CA PRO A 17 -8.57 -0.55 -5.13
C PRO A 17 -8.29 -0.08 -6.56
N ASN A 18 -7.64 -0.92 -7.35
CA ASN A 18 -7.29 -0.64 -8.76
C ASN A 18 -6.47 0.64 -8.99
N LEU A 19 -5.77 1.14 -7.95
CA LEU A 19 -4.92 2.32 -8.06
C LEU A 19 -3.75 2.09 -9.04
N PHE A 20 -3.19 0.89 -9.04
CA PHE A 20 -2.08 0.51 -9.90
C PHE A 20 -2.54 -0.50 -10.95
N ALA A 21 -2.15 -0.26 -12.20
CA ALA A 21 -2.26 -1.23 -13.27
C ALA A 21 -1.32 -2.42 -13.03
N SER A 22 -1.56 -3.53 -13.73
CA SER A 22 -0.82 -4.78 -13.52
C SER A 22 0.68 -4.66 -13.80
N ASP A 23 1.07 -3.85 -14.77
CA ASP A 23 2.45 -3.51 -15.09
C ASP A 23 3.10 -2.66 -14.00
N GLU A 24 2.41 -1.64 -13.51
CA GLU A 24 2.90 -0.82 -12.38
C GLU A 24 3.09 -1.64 -11.10
N LYS A 25 2.18 -2.59 -10.83
CA LYS A 25 2.34 -3.53 -9.70
C LYS A 25 3.59 -4.39 -9.86
N ALA A 26 3.91 -4.82 -11.08
CA ALA A 26 5.12 -5.60 -11.34
C ALA A 26 6.39 -4.77 -11.07
N ASP A 27 6.41 -3.51 -11.51
CA ASP A 27 7.52 -2.59 -11.28
C ASP A 27 7.71 -2.30 -9.78
N ILE A 28 6.62 -2.10 -9.03
CA ILE A 28 6.66 -1.93 -7.57
C ILE A 28 7.28 -3.17 -6.90
N MET A 29 6.85 -4.37 -7.28
CA MET A 29 7.36 -5.61 -6.67
C MET A 29 8.86 -5.78 -6.92
N GLU A 30 9.34 -5.47 -8.13
CA GLU A 30 10.77 -5.53 -8.43
C GLU A 30 11.58 -4.48 -7.65
N ALA A 31 11.04 -3.27 -7.48
CA ALA A 31 11.69 -2.23 -6.69
C ALA A 31 11.76 -2.56 -5.18
N VAL A 32 10.73 -3.24 -4.65
CA VAL A 32 10.56 -3.53 -3.22
C VAL A 32 11.27 -4.82 -2.79
N ARG A 33 11.43 -5.79 -3.70
CA ARG A 33 12.11 -7.07 -3.46
C ARG A 33 13.45 -6.95 -2.70
N PRO A 34 14.42 -6.11 -3.10
CA PRO A 34 15.70 -6.03 -2.40
C PRO A 34 15.56 -5.51 -0.96
N VAL A 35 14.59 -4.62 -0.71
CA VAL A 35 14.32 -4.07 0.62
C VAL A 35 13.69 -5.13 1.53
N ALA A 36 12.72 -5.88 1.00
CA ALA A 36 12.10 -6.99 1.73
C ALA A 36 13.14 -8.07 2.11
N GLN A 37 14.03 -8.43 1.17
CA GLN A 37 15.10 -9.41 1.38
C GLN A 37 16.15 -8.96 2.40
N ALA A 38 16.44 -7.66 2.46
CA ALA A 38 17.38 -7.10 3.43
C ALA A 38 16.80 -7.11 4.86
N GLY A 39 15.48 -6.93 5.00
CA GLY A 39 14.79 -6.95 6.29
C GLY A 39 14.64 -8.35 6.88
N ASP A 40 14.31 -9.34 6.06
CA ASP A 40 14.21 -10.74 6.47
C ASP A 40 14.52 -11.68 5.29
N ARG A 41 15.63 -12.42 5.38
CA ARG A 41 16.09 -13.34 4.32
C ARG A 41 15.21 -14.59 4.18
N ASN A 42 14.37 -14.87 5.17
CA ASN A 42 13.47 -16.03 5.19
C ASN A 42 12.01 -15.65 4.87
N ALA A 43 11.74 -14.37 4.59
CA ALA A 43 10.40 -13.92 4.26
C ALA A 43 9.88 -14.54 2.95
N ASP A 44 8.56 -14.62 2.83
CA ASP A 44 7.92 -14.99 1.57
C ASP A 44 8.11 -13.86 0.54
N PHE A 45 8.63 -14.22 -0.63
CA PHE A 45 8.86 -13.31 -1.77
C PHE A 45 7.91 -13.60 -2.94
N SER A 46 6.79 -14.26 -2.65
CA SER A 46 5.68 -14.36 -3.58
C SER A 46 5.19 -12.95 -3.97
N PRO A 47 4.64 -12.76 -5.19
CA PRO A 47 4.10 -11.47 -5.62
C PRO A 47 3.10 -10.86 -4.63
N LEU A 48 2.26 -11.72 -4.04
CA LEU A 48 1.28 -11.31 -3.02
C LEU A 48 1.98 -10.80 -1.76
N ALA A 49 2.99 -11.50 -1.27
CA ALA A 49 3.72 -11.12 -0.06
C ALA A 49 4.53 -9.83 -0.26
N LEU A 50 5.17 -9.65 -1.44
CA LEU A 50 5.89 -8.42 -1.78
C LEU A 50 4.96 -7.21 -1.86
N PHE A 51 3.79 -7.37 -2.48
CA PHE A 51 2.81 -6.30 -2.56
C PHE A 51 2.23 -5.98 -1.17
N ALA A 52 1.95 -6.99 -0.35
CA ALA A 52 1.52 -6.77 1.03
C ALA A 52 2.61 -6.07 1.88
N PHE A 53 3.89 -6.42 1.70
CA PHE A 53 5.00 -5.73 2.35
C PHE A 53 5.06 -4.25 1.93
N PHE A 54 4.88 -3.96 0.63
CA PHE A 54 4.79 -2.60 0.13
C PHE A 54 3.63 -1.83 0.77
N VAL A 55 2.41 -2.38 0.77
CA VAL A 55 1.23 -1.73 1.38
C VAL A 55 1.43 -1.48 2.87
N ASN A 56 1.99 -2.45 3.61
CA ASN A 56 2.30 -2.25 5.03
C ASN A 56 3.29 -1.11 5.25
N ARG A 57 4.33 -1.03 4.42
CA ARG A 57 5.28 0.09 4.48
C ARG A 57 4.61 1.42 4.14
N CYS A 58 3.68 1.47 3.19
CA CYS A 58 2.88 2.66 2.91
C CYS A 58 2.07 3.07 4.14
N LYS A 59 1.40 2.13 4.82
CA LYS A 59 0.62 2.40 6.03
C LYS A 59 1.46 2.99 7.17
N GLU A 60 2.68 2.49 7.36
CA GLU A 60 3.61 3.01 8.37
C GLU A 60 4.09 4.44 8.08
N ASN A 61 4.02 4.89 6.82
CA ASN A 61 4.54 6.20 6.39
C ASN A 61 3.44 7.18 5.97
N LEU A 62 2.18 6.74 5.88
CA LEU A 62 1.04 7.55 5.47
C LEU A 62 0.23 8.01 6.68
N HIS A 63 0.15 9.33 6.87
CA HIS A 63 -0.68 9.94 7.92
C HIS A 63 -1.79 10.77 7.28
N ILE A 64 -3.04 10.41 7.56
CA ILE A 64 -4.22 11.09 7.02
C ILE A 64 -4.83 11.95 8.12
N ILE A 65 -4.99 13.25 7.86
CA ILE A 65 -5.64 14.19 8.75
C ILE A 65 -6.86 14.74 8.02
N ILE A 66 -8.04 14.53 8.59
CA ILE A 66 -9.31 15.01 8.04
C ILE A 66 -9.89 16.02 9.03
N ALA A 67 -10.25 17.19 8.51
CA ALA A 67 -10.89 18.24 9.28
C ALA A 67 -12.29 18.50 8.70
N PHE A 68 -13.29 18.48 9.57
CA PHE A 68 -14.66 18.84 9.22
C PHE A 68 -15.09 20.07 10.02
N SER A 69 -15.87 20.94 9.38
CA SER A 69 -16.65 21.92 10.12
C SER A 69 -17.65 21.15 11.00
N PRO A 70 -17.80 21.51 12.29
CA PRO A 70 -18.81 20.89 13.16
C PRO A 70 -20.26 21.27 12.77
N ILE A 71 -20.43 22.05 11.71
CA ILE A 71 -21.68 22.65 11.20
C ILE A 71 -21.71 22.51 9.69
#